data_AF-A0A8T6MHR3-F1
#
_entry.id   AF-A0A8T6MHR3-F1
#
_cell.length_a   1.000
_cell.length_b   1.000
_cell.length_c   1.000
_cell.angle_alpha   90.00
_cell.angle_beta   90.00
_cell.angle_gamma   90.00
#
_symmetry.space_group_name_H-M   'P 1'
#
loop_
_entity.id
_entity.type
_entity.pdbx_description
1 polymer ?
#
loop_
_entity_poly.entity_id
_entity_poly.type
_entity_poly.pdbx_seq_one_letter_code
_entity_poly.pdbx_strand_id
1 'polypeptide(L)'
;MEDYIQFTSNLKDFKQDQKIVLTSKTSDLDVLKYYLSIQGPINKEVTLLLEKAIDVKKLEKENQDLFTLNEDDFLKELNSKKFKKKINEILEDYKKDQKKALYNSCKVYLLEKYFSKKEIFPSMHKM
;
A
#
# COMPACT_ATOMS: atom_id res chain seq x y z
N MET A 1 28.30 -11.03 17.07
CA MET A 1 26.99 -10.40 16.85
C MET A 1 26.02 -11.52 16.54
N GLU A 2 24.84 -11.53 17.14
CA GLU A 2 23.77 -12.47 16.75
C GLU A 2 23.13 -11.97 15.45
N ASP A 3 22.81 -12.87 14.53
CA ASP A 3 22.05 -12.52 13.32
C ASP A 3 20.57 -12.35 13.69
N TYR A 4 19.94 -11.27 13.24
CA TYR A 4 18.54 -11.01 13.52
C TYR A 4 17.88 -10.17 12.43
N ILE A 5 16.55 -10.25 12.36
CA ILE A 5 15.71 -9.31 11.62
C ILE A 5 14.88 -8.56 12.67
N GLN A 6 14.91 -7.23 12.62
CA GLN A 6 14.17 -6.39 13.54
C GLN A 6 13.35 -5.36 12.79
N PHE A 7 12.10 -5.22 13.20
CA PHE A 7 11.19 -4.17 12.80
C PHE A 7 10.79 -3.40 14.04
N THR A 8 11.29 -2.18 14.16
CA THR A 8 10.90 -1.26 15.21
C THR A 8 10.31 0.00 14.61
N SER A 9 9.16 0.39 15.12
CA SER A 9 8.42 1.55 14.70
C SER A 9 8.01 2.37 15.93
N ASN A 10 8.11 3.68 15.78
CA ASN A 10 7.28 4.64 16.47
C ASN A 10 7.10 5.84 15.54
N LEU A 11 5.87 6.12 15.18
CA LEU A 11 5.44 7.51 15.11
C LEU A 11 4.04 7.59 15.70
N LYS A 12 3.91 8.45 16.72
CA LYS A 12 2.79 8.62 17.66
C LYS A 12 1.39 8.20 17.17
N ASP A 13 1.00 6.92 17.24
CA ASP A 13 1.78 5.76 17.73
C ASP A 13 1.47 4.47 16.96
N PHE A 14 1.94 4.36 15.72
CA PHE A 14 2.00 3.06 15.05
C PHE A 14 3.19 2.23 15.55
N LYS A 15 3.28 1.96 16.86
CA LYS A 15 4.47 1.34 17.45
C LYS A 15 4.46 -0.17 17.31
N GLN A 16 5.50 -0.70 16.69
CA GLN A 16 5.74 -2.12 16.56
C GLN A 16 7.17 -2.38 16.97
N ASP A 17 7.40 -3.38 17.81
CA ASP A 17 8.73 -3.88 18.15
C ASP A 17 8.67 -5.39 17.95
N GLN A 18 9.01 -5.81 16.74
CA GLN A 18 9.08 -7.20 16.35
C GLN A 18 10.56 -7.51 16.06
N LYS A 19 11.04 -8.62 16.60
CA LYS A 19 12.39 -9.11 16.34
C LYS A 19 12.35 -10.63 16.22
N ILE A 20 13.01 -11.15 15.20
CA ILE A 20 13.32 -12.58 15.09
C ILE A 20 14.84 -12.73 15.12
N VAL A 21 15.33 -13.54 16.05
CA VAL A 21 16.76 -13.92 16.11
C VAL A 21 16.95 -15.13 15.19
N LEU A 22 17.94 -15.05 14.31
CA LEU A 22 18.28 -16.09 13.36
C LEU A 22 19.26 -17.05 14.04
N THR A 23 18.84 -18.31 14.14
CA THR A 23 19.64 -19.41 14.69
C THR A 23 19.75 -20.51 13.65
N SER A 24 20.59 -21.52 13.88
CA SER A 24 20.67 -22.70 13.02
C SER A 24 19.36 -23.50 12.91
N LYS A 25 18.35 -23.19 13.73
CA LYS A 25 17.02 -23.80 13.72
C LYS A 25 15.95 -22.93 13.05
N THR A 26 16.26 -21.69 12.70
CA THR A 26 15.30 -20.77 12.08
C THR A 26 15.08 -21.20 10.64
N SER A 27 13.84 -21.54 10.28
CA SER A 27 13.48 -21.94 8.92
C SER A 27 13.04 -20.76 8.07
N ASP A 28 13.07 -20.93 6.74
CA ASP A 28 12.51 -19.95 5.80
C ASP A 28 11.03 -19.64 6.08
N LEU A 29 10.29 -20.65 6.57
CA LEU A 29 8.88 -20.46 6.94
C LEU A 29 8.72 -19.55 8.15
N ASP A 30 9.66 -19.56 9.10
CA ASP A 30 9.63 -18.67 10.27
C ASP A 30 9.94 -17.22 9.86
N VAL A 31 10.86 -17.05 8.92
CA VAL A 31 11.18 -15.74 8.33
C VAL A 31 9.99 -15.21 7.50
N LEU A 32 9.34 -16.07 6.72
CA LEU A 32 8.14 -15.69 5.95
C LEU A 32 7.00 -15.25 6.87
N LYS A 33 6.74 -16.01 7.94
CA LYS A 33 5.72 -15.64 8.95
C LYS A 33 6.02 -14.29 9.57
N TYR A 34 7.28 -14.02 9.90
CA TYR A 34 7.73 -12.74 10.43
C TYR A 34 7.51 -11.58 9.44
N TYR A 35 7.80 -11.77 8.14
CA TYR A 35 7.52 -10.73 7.15
C TYR A 35 6.02 -10.47 6.97
N LEU A 36 5.20 -11.51 6.97
CA LEU A 36 3.74 -11.37 6.89
C LEU A 36 3.16 -10.64 8.11
N SER A 37 3.72 -10.86 9.31
CA SER A 37 3.28 -10.16 10.54
C SER A 37 3.61 -8.67 10.55
N ILE A 38 4.52 -8.22 9.68
CA ILE A 38 4.89 -6.82 9.51
C ILE A 38 4.13 -6.18 8.34
N GLN A 39 3.98 -6.90 7.23
CA GLN A 39 3.47 -6.35 5.98
C GLN A 39 2.03 -5.81 6.09
N GLY A 40 1.12 -6.59 6.67
CA GLY A 40 -0.29 -6.17 6.83
C GLY A 40 -0.42 -4.85 7.59
N PRO A 41 0.15 -4.75 8.80
CA PRO A 41 0.16 -3.50 9.55
C PRO A 41 0.79 -2.32 8.80
N ILE A 42 1.95 -2.51 8.12
CA ILE A 42 2.57 -1.44 7.33
C ILE A 42 1.62 -0.93 6.24
N ASN A 43 0.98 -1.84 5.48
CA ASN A 43 0.08 -1.44 4.39
C ASN A 43 -1.12 -0.65 4.90
N LYS A 44 -1.67 -1.02 6.06
CA LYS A 44 -2.74 -0.26 6.72
C LYS A 44 -2.27 1.15 7.07
N GLU A 45 -1.09 1.31 7.66
CA GLU A 45 -0.57 2.62 8.02
C GLU A 45 -0.28 3.49 6.78
N VAL A 46 0.23 2.89 5.69
CA VAL A 46 0.41 3.58 4.41
C VAL A 46 -0.92 4.14 3.88
N THR A 47 -2.00 3.36 3.97
CA THR A 47 -3.34 3.84 3.58
C THR A 47 -3.81 4.97 4.47
N LEU A 48 -3.70 4.83 5.79
CA LEU A 48 -4.12 5.88 6.74
C LEU A 48 -3.36 7.19 6.53
N LEU A 49 -2.06 7.11 6.24
CA LEU A 49 -1.25 8.28 5.91
C LEU A 49 -1.66 8.90 4.56
N LEU A 50 -2.02 8.07 3.58
CA LEU A 50 -2.55 8.56 2.31
C LEU A 50 -3.88 9.29 2.49
N GLU A 51 -4.81 8.74 3.25
CA GLU A 51 -6.13 9.34 3.54
C GLU A 51 -6.02 10.67 4.30
N LYS A 52 -4.98 10.84 5.12
CA LYS A 52 -4.66 12.11 5.78
C LYS A 52 -4.03 13.12 4.82
N ALA A 53 -3.32 12.64 3.81
CA ALA A 53 -2.64 13.50 2.84
C ALA A 53 -3.62 13.99 1.75
N ILE A 54 -4.48 13.13 1.22
CA ILE A 54 -5.33 13.46 0.05
C ILE A 54 -6.80 13.13 0.29
N ASP A 55 -7.67 13.80 -0.48
CA ASP A 55 -9.08 13.41 -0.57
C ASP A 55 -9.24 12.13 -1.40
N VAL A 56 -9.19 10.98 -0.71
CA VAL A 56 -9.36 9.66 -1.33
C VAL A 56 -10.74 9.47 -1.98
N LYS A 57 -11.78 10.17 -1.50
CA LYS A 57 -13.12 10.08 -2.11
C LYS A 57 -13.11 10.76 -3.47
N LYS A 58 -12.44 11.90 -3.59
CA LYS A 58 -12.21 12.56 -4.89
C LYS A 58 -11.39 11.66 -5.81
N LEU A 59 -10.30 11.07 -5.33
CA LEU A 59 -9.49 10.11 -6.08
C LEU A 59 -10.34 8.97 -6.66
N GLU A 60 -11.20 8.36 -5.85
CA GLU A 60 -12.08 7.28 -6.28
C GLU A 60 -13.10 7.73 -7.30
N LYS A 61 -13.77 8.86 -7.05
CA LYS A 61 -14.79 9.40 -7.95
C LYS A 61 -14.20 9.67 -9.33
N GLU A 62 -13.03 10.29 -9.37
CA GLU A 62 -12.34 10.55 -10.63
C GLU A 62 -11.97 9.24 -11.33
N ASN A 63 -11.62 8.19 -10.60
CA ASN A 63 -11.17 6.90 -11.16
C ASN A 63 -12.24 5.80 -11.14
N GLN A 64 -13.52 6.16 -11.06
CA GLN A 64 -14.61 5.19 -10.95
C GLN A 64 -14.66 4.19 -12.11
N ASP A 65 -14.32 4.65 -13.32
CA ASP A 65 -14.33 3.84 -14.54
C ASP A 65 -13.33 2.69 -14.49
N LEU A 66 -12.26 2.81 -13.68
CA LEU A 66 -11.30 1.72 -13.51
C LEU A 66 -11.97 0.49 -12.88
N PHE A 67 -12.96 0.68 -11.99
CA PHE A 67 -13.57 -0.40 -11.26
C PHE A 67 -14.55 -1.26 -12.09
N THR A 68 -14.91 -0.81 -13.29
CA THR A 68 -15.78 -1.56 -14.21
C THR A 68 -15.00 -2.44 -15.19
N LEU A 69 -13.69 -2.21 -15.30
CA LEU A 69 -12.81 -2.98 -16.18
C LEU A 69 -12.67 -4.44 -15.70
N ASN A 70 -12.23 -5.30 -16.63
CA ASN A 70 -11.67 -6.60 -16.29
C ASN A 70 -10.24 -6.42 -15.72
N GLU A 71 -9.66 -7.50 -15.19
CA GLU A 71 -8.35 -7.45 -14.53
C GLU A 71 -7.23 -6.96 -15.45
N ASP A 72 -7.15 -7.49 -16.67
CA ASP A 72 -6.10 -7.13 -17.62
C ASP A 72 -6.17 -5.66 -18.03
N ASP A 73 -7.37 -5.17 -18.34
CA ASP A 73 -7.59 -3.79 -18.76
C ASP A 73 -7.43 -2.81 -17.59
N PHE A 74 -7.82 -3.22 -16.38
CA PHE A 74 -7.55 -2.47 -15.17
C PHE A 74 -6.04 -2.29 -14.95
N LEU A 75 -5.27 -3.38 -15.01
CA LEU A 75 -3.81 -3.33 -14.82
C LEU A 75 -3.11 -2.51 -15.92
N LYS A 76 -3.57 -2.62 -17.18
CA LYS A 76 -3.07 -1.79 -18.28
C LYS A 76 -3.33 -0.31 -18.03
N GLU A 77 -4.56 0.06 -17.68
CA GLU A 77 -4.92 1.45 -17.46
C GLU A 77 -4.22 2.04 -16.23
N LEU A 78 -4.10 1.29 -15.13
CA LEU A 78 -3.39 1.71 -13.91
C LEU A 78 -1.90 2.01 -14.16
N ASN A 79 -1.31 1.39 -15.20
CA ASN A 79 0.07 1.62 -15.64
C ASN A 79 0.19 2.61 -16.81
N SER A 80 -0.92 3.17 -17.28
CA SER A 80 -0.93 4.04 -18.46
C SER A 80 -0.34 5.42 -18.17
N LYS A 81 0.16 6.08 -19.23
CA LYS A 81 0.57 7.49 -19.15
C LYS A 81 -0.61 8.41 -18.83
N LYS A 82 -1.82 8.05 -19.27
CA LYS A 82 -3.05 8.80 -19.03
C LYS A 82 -3.39 8.81 -17.54
N PHE A 83 -3.39 7.64 -16.91
CA PHE A 83 -3.57 7.52 -15.47
C PHE A 83 -2.50 8.30 -14.70
N LYS A 84 -1.22 8.16 -15.08
CA LYS A 84 -0.13 8.93 -14.46
C LYS A 84 -0.34 10.44 -14.54
N LYS A 85 -0.76 10.95 -15.70
CA LYS A 85 -1.05 12.38 -15.90
C LYS A 85 -2.16 12.83 -14.95
N LYS A 86 -3.26 12.08 -14.91
CA LYS A 86 -4.43 12.36 -14.06
C LYS A 86 -4.09 12.40 -12.58
N ILE A 87 -3.34 11.42 -12.06
CA ILE A 87 -2.93 11.45 -10.64
C ILE A 87 -1.99 12.61 -10.34
N ASN A 88 -1.10 12.98 -11.28
CA ASN A 88 -0.21 14.13 -11.08
C ASN A 88 -0.95 15.48 -11.03
N GLU A 89 -2.12 15.59 -11.68
CA GLU A 89 -3.02 16.73 -11.58
C GLU A 89 -3.66 16.79 -10.18
N ILE A 90 -4.12 15.66 -9.62
CA ILE A 90 -4.62 15.58 -8.23
C ILE A 90 -3.54 15.99 -7.22
N LEU A 91 -2.28 15.67 -7.52
CA LEU A 91 -1.14 15.92 -6.66
C LEU A 91 -0.40 17.22 -7.04
N GLU A 92 -1.06 18.19 -7.68
CA GLU A 92 -0.38 19.37 -8.23
C GLU A 92 0.39 20.19 -7.19
N ASP A 93 -0.15 20.29 -5.98
CA ASP A 93 0.40 21.10 -4.87
C ASP A 93 1.59 20.48 -4.14
N TYR A 94 1.93 19.22 -4.43
CA TYR A 94 2.99 18.50 -3.73
C TYR A 94 4.38 18.71 -4.33
N LYS A 95 5.43 18.55 -3.53
CA LYS A 95 6.81 18.56 -4.04
C LYS A 95 7.10 17.30 -4.87
N LYS A 96 8.07 17.38 -5.78
CA LYS A 96 8.40 16.31 -6.75
C LYS A 96 8.66 14.94 -6.08
N ASP A 97 9.37 14.94 -4.97
CA ASP A 97 9.68 13.77 -4.15
C ASP A 97 8.42 13.21 -3.46
N GLN A 98 7.58 14.09 -2.89
CA GLN A 98 6.30 13.72 -2.28
C GLN A 98 5.30 13.16 -3.31
N LYS A 99 5.21 13.79 -4.50
CA LYS A 99 4.36 13.31 -5.60
C LYS A 99 4.70 11.88 -5.99
N LYS A 100 5.98 11.51 -6.02
CA LYS A 100 6.39 10.14 -6.36
C LYS A 100 5.87 9.13 -5.33
N ALA A 101 6.00 9.45 -4.04
CA ALA A 101 5.49 8.60 -2.96
C ALA A 101 3.96 8.49 -3.02
N LEU A 102 3.26 9.63 -3.08
CA LEU A 102 1.80 9.69 -3.13
C LEU A 102 1.22 9.04 -4.38
N TYR A 103 1.87 9.18 -5.54
CA TYR A 103 1.47 8.51 -6.77
C TYR A 103 1.48 6.98 -6.62
N ASN A 104 2.55 6.43 -6.04
CA ASN A 104 2.65 5.00 -5.79
C ASN A 104 1.60 4.54 -4.77
N SER A 105 1.40 5.31 -3.69
CA SER A 105 0.35 5.01 -2.71
C SER A 105 -1.07 5.04 -3.32
N CYS A 106 -1.37 6.00 -4.21
CA CYS A 106 -2.64 6.05 -4.94
C CYS A 106 -2.84 4.81 -5.82
N LYS A 107 -1.78 4.35 -6.51
CA LYS A 107 -1.85 3.12 -7.31
C LYS A 107 -2.18 1.90 -6.46
N VAL A 108 -1.47 1.73 -5.35
CA VAL A 108 -1.69 0.60 -4.42
C VAL A 108 -3.10 0.65 -3.86
N TYR A 109 -3.57 1.83 -3.42
CA TYR A 109 -4.92 2.02 -2.92
C TYR A 109 -5.99 1.60 -3.95
N LEU A 110 -5.89 2.07 -5.19
CA LEU A 110 -6.86 1.72 -6.24
C LEU A 110 -6.80 0.24 -6.62
N LEU A 111 -5.61 -0.37 -6.61
CA LEU A 111 -5.38 -1.79 -6.83
C LEU A 111 -6.08 -2.64 -5.75
N GLU A 112 -5.81 -2.34 -4.47
CA GLU A 112 -6.42 -3.02 -3.32
C GLU A 112 -7.94 -2.89 -3.35
N LYS A 113 -8.44 -1.69 -3.65
CA LYS A 113 -9.88 -1.43 -3.75
C LYS A 113 -10.55 -2.16 -4.91
N TYR A 114 -9.91 -2.22 -6.08
CA TYR A 114 -10.40 -2.98 -7.23
C TYR A 114 -10.56 -4.46 -6.88
N PHE A 115 -9.50 -5.09 -6.38
CA PHE A 115 -9.53 -6.52 -6.05
C PHE A 115 -10.42 -6.85 -4.87
N SER A 116 -10.54 -5.93 -3.90
CA SER A 116 -11.50 -6.06 -2.81
C SER A 116 -12.95 -6.04 -3.30
N LYS A 117 -13.29 -5.20 -4.28
CA LYS A 117 -14.64 -5.18 -4.89
C LYS A 117 -14.97 -6.45 -5.67
N LYS A 118 -13.96 -7.15 -6.17
CA LYS A 118 -14.09 -8.41 -6.91
C LYS A 118 -14.07 -9.64 -6.00
N GLU A 119 -13.99 -9.45 -4.67
CA GLU A 119 -13.89 -10.52 -3.67
C GLU A 119 -12.65 -11.42 -3.85
N ILE A 120 -11.63 -10.94 -4.56
CA ILE A 120 -10.37 -11.66 -4.82
C ILE A 120 -9.41 -11.50 -3.63
N PHE A 121 -9.43 -10.33 -2.98
CA PHE A 121 -8.62 -10.05 -1.80
C PHE A 121 -9.48 -9.47 -0.67
N PRO A 122 -9.21 -9.84 0.60
CA PRO A 122 -9.86 -9.20 1.74
C PRO A 122 -9.52 -7.70 1.74
N SER A 123 -10.53 -6.86 2.02
CA SER A 123 -10.34 -5.42 2.06
C SER A 123 -9.43 -5.03 3.23
N MET A 124 -8.21 -4.60 2.93
CA MET A 124 -7.31 -4.04 3.96
C MET A 124 -7.81 -2.68 4.48
N HIS A 125 -8.82 -2.09 3.82
CA HIS A 125 -9.49 -0.84 4.20
C HIS A 125 -10.71 -1.04 5.11
N LYS A 126 -11.16 -2.28 5.36
CA LYS A 126 -12.28 -2.60 6.27
C LYS A 126 -11.85 -3.34 7.55
N MET A 127 -10.54 -3.52 7.77
CA MET A 127 -9.99 -4.12 9.00
C MET A 127 -9.56 -3.06 10.01
#